data_AF-A0A530BEU2-F1
#
_entry.id   AF-A0A530BEU2-F1
#
_cell.length_a   1.000
_cell.length_b   1.000
_cell.length_c   1.000
_cell.angle_alpha   90.00
_cell.angle_beta   90.00
_cell.angle_gamma   90.00
#
_symmetry.space_group_name_H-M   'P 1'
#
loop_
_entity.id
_entity.type
_entity.pdbx_description
1 polymer ?
#
loop_
_entity_poly.entity_id
_entity_poly.type
_entity_poly.pdbx_seq_one_letter_code
_entity_poly.pdbx_strand_id
1 'polypeptide(L)'
;IHPIAAGDMFGTKGVDHIALPGLISRIIGGSYPSGPTNAEPPLIWQRILAEDVAAWNFPSGIVFDMLREGAAQRPGVLTKVGMGTFVDPMLEGGAMNASARKAPIVRRVEFNGETWLHFPPLRPDVAIIRATTADEKGNLTFEQEGATLGAMEMTLAARNCGGVVIAQVKRVAAQGTLRPHDVHVPGILVDFIVEAPDQLQTTATAYDPAISGELFRPLHTFRTPEYNVSKVIARRVAQELRAGWAVNIGFGISANVPRILIEEGLHGAVTWVIEQGPVGGVPLLDFKFGCASNAEAFVASPHLFTYFQAGGFDCSLLSFLEIGSDGSVNVSRLSSAPHRTAGAGGFVDITSRARKIVFSGNFNAGAKMRLENGKLVIDKEGKVAKIVPKVDQVSFSGARAVSQGQDVTYVTERCVIRLTAEGLVVTEIAPGLDLERDVLRQAAAPL
;
A
#
# COMPACT_ATOMS: atom_id res chain seq x y z
N ILE A 1 -6.49 -14.57 6.69
CA ILE A 1 -5.17 -13.91 6.52
C ILE A 1 -5.18 -13.29 5.13
N HIS A 2 -4.86 -12.00 4.98
CA HIS A 2 -4.79 -11.35 3.66
C HIS A 2 -3.68 -10.29 3.64
N PRO A 3 -2.49 -10.59 3.09
CA PRO A 3 -1.41 -9.60 2.97
C PRO A 3 -1.85 -8.35 2.22
N ILE A 4 -2.65 -8.50 1.16
CA ILE A 4 -3.27 -7.41 0.41
C ILE A 4 -4.78 -7.57 0.51
N ALA A 5 -5.52 -6.46 0.62
CA ALA A 5 -6.98 -6.46 0.77
C ALA A 5 -7.66 -7.37 -0.26
N ALA A 6 -8.57 -8.22 0.23
CA ALA A 6 -9.41 -9.07 -0.59
C ALA A 6 -10.84 -8.51 -0.58
N GLY A 7 -11.25 -7.94 -1.71
CA GLY A 7 -12.54 -7.28 -1.89
C GLY A 7 -12.47 -5.75 -1.78
N ASP A 8 -13.59 -5.12 -2.09
CA ASP A 8 -13.80 -3.69 -2.18
C ASP A 8 -15.27 -3.34 -1.88
N MET A 9 -15.59 -2.03 -1.85
CA MET A 9 -16.97 -1.54 -1.69
C MET A 9 -17.68 -1.30 -3.04
N PHE A 10 -17.10 -1.79 -4.14
CA PHE A 10 -17.47 -1.47 -5.52
C PHE A 10 -17.83 -2.73 -6.33
N GLY A 11 -18.38 -3.74 -5.65
CA GLY A 11 -18.95 -4.93 -6.26
C GLY A 11 -18.19 -6.23 -5.96
N THR A 12 -16.98 -6.17 -5.41
CA THR A 12 -16.21 -7.36 -5.05
C THR A 12 -16.25 -7.60 -3.54
N LYS A 13 -17.14 -8.46 -3.04
CA LYS A 13 -17.26 -8.67 -1.58
C LYS A 13 -15.97 -9.17 -0.91
N GLY A 14 -15.20 -10.04 -1.59
CA GLY A 14 -13.94 -10.59 -1.07
C GLY A 14 -14.11 -11.21 0.32
N VAL A 15 -13.40 -10.69 1.33
CA VAL A 15 -13.46 -11.20 2.71
C VAL A 15 -14.86 -11.13 3.33
N ASP A 16 -15.74 -10.24 2.85
CA ASP A 16 -17.11 -10.15 3.36
C ASP A 16 -17.95 -11.41 3.07
N HIS A 17 -17.55 -12.25 2.11
CA HIS A 17 -18.18 -13.56 1.91
C HIS A 17 -18.11 -14.46 3.15
N ILE A 18 -17.04 -14.31 3.94
CA ILE A 18 -16.80 -15.11 5.14
C ILE A 18 -16.90 -14.29 6.44
N ALA A 19 -17.18 -12.99 6.38
CA ALA A 19 -17.34 -12.14 7.57
C ALA A 19 -18.71 -12.32 8.29
N LEU A 20 -19.45 -13.37 7.97
CA LEU A 20 -20.70 -13.71 8.65
C LEU A 20 -20.45 -14.10 10.12
N PRO A 21 -21.40 -13.83 11.03
CA PRO A 21 -21.28 -14.21 12.44
C PRO A 21 -20.92 -15.69 12.62
N GLY A 22 -19.91 -15.96 13.45
CA GLY A 22 -19.44 -17.31 13.77
C GLY A 22 -18.42 -17.92 12.80
N LEU A 23 -18.21 -17.35 11.61
CA LEU A 23 -17.24 -17.88 10.63
C LEU A 23 -15.82 -17.35 10.84
N ILE A 24 -15.67 -16.12 11.35
CA ILE A 24 -14.37 -15.51 11.65
C ILE A 24 -14.34 -15.12 13.12
N SER A 25 -13.26 -15.48 13.81
CA SER A 25 -12.93 -15.00 15.16
C SER A 25 -11.68 -14.11 15.18
N ARG A 26 -10.79 -14.27 14.19
CA ARG A 26 -9.51 -13.55 14.09
C ARG A 26 -9.17 -13.23 12.65
N ILE A 27 -8.58 -12.06 12.42
CA ILE A 27 -8.14 -11.61 11.10
C ILE A 27 -6.80 -10.87 11.17
N ILE A 28 -5.89 -11.23 10.27
CA ILE A 28 -4.61 -10.57 10.09
C ILE A 28 -4.56 -10.11 8.65
N GLY A 29 -4.38 -8.80 8.47
CA GLY A 29 -4.44 -8.15 7.17
C GLY A 29 -3.33 -7.13 6.99
N GLY A 30 -2.73 -7.07 5.81
CA GLY A 30 -1.86 -5.95 5.45
C GLY A 30 -2.64 -4.70 5.06
N SER A 31 -3.75 -4.92 4.36
CA SER A 31 -4.80 -3.92 4.16
C SER A 31 -6.19 -4.56 4.19
N TYR A 32 -7.21 -3.77 4.48
CA TYR A 32 -8.62 -4.15 4.60
C TYR A 32 -9.45 -3.42 3.54
N PRO A 33 -10.61 -3.95 3.13
CA PRO A 33 -11.53 -3.24 2.24
C PRO A 33 -11.86 -1.86 2.81
N SER A 34 -11.75 -0.82 2.00
CA SER A 34 -12.02 0.56 2.41
C SER A 34 -12.93 1.25 1.42
N GLY A 35 -13.61 2.30 1.85
CA GLY A 35 -14.41 3.11 0.95
C GLY A 35 -14.83 4.46 1.52
N PRO A 36 -15.80 5.13 0.87
CA PRO A 36 -16.15 6.50 1.21
C PRO A 36 -16.85 6.59 2.57
N THR A 37 -16.58 7.66 3.32
CA THR A 37 -17.10 7.90 4.68
C THR A 37 -18.62 7.77 4.83
N ASN A 38 -19.37 8.08 3.77
CA ASN A 38 -20.84 8.12 3.80
C ASN A 38 -21.48 6.77 3.42
N ALA A 39 -20.68 5.76 3.07
CA ALA A 39 -21.19 4.43 2.78
C ALA A 39 -21.23 3.58 4.05
N GLU A 40 -22.10 2.57 4.05
CA GLU A 40 -22.11 1.57 5.11
C GLU A 40 -20.76 0.84 5.15
N PRO A 41 -20.10 0.70 6.32
CA PRO A 41 -18.82 0.01 6.40
C PRO A 41 -18.92 -1.42 5.86
N PRO A 42 -17.86 -1.96 5.20
CA PRO A 42 -17.79 -3.37 4.82
C PRO A 42 -18.10 -4.27 6.01
N LEU A 43 -18.69 -5.43 5.78
CA LEU A 43 -19.15 -6.32 6.84
C LEU A 43 -18.01 -6.63 7.81
N ILE A 44 -16.81 -6.92 7.30
CA ILE A 44 -15.64 -7.17 8.15
C ILE A 44 -15.34 -6.01 9.11
N TRP A 45 -15.44 -4.76 8.67
CA TRP A 45 -15.26 -3.59 9.53
C TRP A 45 -16.33 -3.51 10.60
N GLN A 46 -17.58 -3.80 10.26
CA GLN A 46 -18.66 -3.85 11.25
C GLN A 46 -18.34 -4.86 12.37
N ARG A 47 -17.83 -6.05 12.01
CA ARG A 47 -17.43 -7.09 12.98
C ARG A 47 -16.22 -6.67 13.83
N ILE A 48 -15.24 -5.98 13.23
CA ILE A 48 -14.06 -5.47 13.94
C ILE A 48 -14.46 -4.41 14.96
N LEU A 49 -15.31 -3.47 14.57
CA LEU A 49 -15.81 -2.39 15.43
C LEU A 49 -16.74 -2.90 16.53
N ALA A 50 -17.47 -3.99 16.28
CA ALA A 50 -18.28 -4.68 17.27
C ALA A 50 -17.46 -5.53 18.27
N GLU A 51 -16.11 -5.59 18.13
CA GLU A 51 -15.21 -6.43 18.93
C GLU A 51 -15.43 -7.96 18.79
N ASP A 52 -16.26 -8.38 17.83
CA ASP A 52 -16.58 -9.78 17.53
C ASP A 52 -15.43 -10.51 16.81
N VAL A 53 -14.60 -9.76 16.08
CA VAL A 53 -13.42 -10.28 15.38
C VAL A 53 -12.19 -9.55 15.88
N ALA A 54 -11.26 -10.28 16.50
CA ALA A 54 -9.96 -9.71 16.85
C ALA A 54 -9.14 -9.46 15.57
N ALA A 55 -8.72 -8.22 15.34
CA ALA A 55 -8.07 -7.81 14.11
C ALA A 55 -6.68 -7.19 14.32
N TRP A 56 -5.75 -7.57 13.45
CA TRP A 56 -4.42 -6.98 13.36
C TRP A 56 -4.16 -6.40 11.98
N ASN A 57 -3.57 -5.22 11.95
CA ASN A 57 -3.00 -4.65 10.76
C ASN A 57 -1.47 -4.70 10.85
N PHE A 58 -0.84 -5.55 10.04
CA PHE A 58 0.61 -5.65 9.95
C PHE A 58 1.11 -5.16 8.59
N PRO A 59 2.39 -4.78 8.44
CA PRO A 59 2.92 -4.42 7.14
C PRO A 59 2.75 -5.60 6.16
N SER A 60 2.29 -5.33 4.94
CA SER A 60 1.95 -6.37 3.96
C SER A 60 3.13 -7.29 3.65
N GLY A 61 4.34 -6.73 3.56
CA GLY A 61 5.57 -7.49 3.39
C GLY A 61 5.83 -8.43 4.54
N ILE A 62 5.61 -7.97 5.78
CA ILE A 62 5.75 -8.81 6.97
C ILE A 62 4.73 -9.94 7.01
N VAL A 63 3.48 -9.73 6.55
CA VAL A 63 2.50 -10.84 6.45
C VAL A 63 2.99 -11.89 5.45
N PHE A 64 3.57 -11.48 4.31
CA PHE A 64 4.20 -12.42 3.37
C PHE A 64 5.43 -13.12 3.97
N ASP A 65 6.27 -12.42 4.72
CA ASP A 65 7.39 -13.03 5.44
C ASP A 65 6.87 -14.07 6.45
N MET A 66 5.82 -13.76 7.21
CA MET A 66 5.23 -14.71 8.16
C MET A 66 4.72 -15.99 7.47
N LEU A 67 4.11 -15.86 6.28
CA LEU A 67 3.72 -17.01 5.45
C LEU A 67 4.96 -17.80 4.99
N ARG A 68 6.01 -17.11 4.53
CA ARG A 68 7.28 -17.75 4.13
C ARG A 68 7.93 -18.49 5.28
N GLU A 69 7.98 -17.92 6.48
CA GLU A 69 8.53 -18.58 7.66
C GLU A 69 7.69 -19.80 8.07
N GLY A 70 6.36 -19.74 7.90
CA GLY A 70 5.49 -20.91 8.06
C GLY A 70 5.79 -22.01 7.05
N ALA A 71 5.88 -21.65 5.77
CA ALA A 71 6.23 -22.57 4.69
C ALA A 71 7.60 -23.26 4.90
N ALA A 72 8.57 -22.51 5.45
CA ALA A 72 9.91 -23.00 5.72
C ALA A 72 10.07 -23.67 7.10
N GLN A 73 8.99 -23.80 7.88
CA GLN A 73 9.01 -24.34 9.25
C GLN A 73 9.99 -23.63 10.20
N ARG A 74 10.14 -22.32 10.03
CA ARG A 74 11.02 -21.45 10.80
C ARG A 74 10.28 -20.80 11.99
N PRO A 75 11.00 -20.34 13.02
CA PRO A 75 10.38 -19.85 14.27
C PRO A 75 9.68 -18.48 14.14
N GLY A 76 9.79 -17.80 13.00
CA GLY A 76 9.13 -16.53 12.72
C GLY A 76 10.06 -15.48 12.12
N VAL A 77 9.50 -14.31 11.86
CA VAL A 77 10.20 -13.18 11.24
C VAL A 77 10.90 -12.38 12.32
N LEU A 78 12.21 -12.16 12.18
CA LEU A 78 12.96 -11.17 12.95
C LEU A 78 13.23 -9.95 12.07
N THR A 79 12.69 -8.79 12.43
CA THR A 79 12.81 -7.58 11.61
C THR A 79 12.84 -6.30 12.46
N LYS A 80 13.30 -5.20 11.87
CA LYS A 80 13.16 -3.84 12.43
C LYS A 80 12.06 -3.03 11.73
N VAL A 81 11.42 -3.60 10.71
CA VAL A 81 10.28 -2.98 10.00
C VAL A 81 9.13 -2.85 10.99
N GLY A 82 8.60 -1.64 11.16
CA GLY A 82 7.55 -1.32 12.12
C GLY A 82 8.02 -0.87 13.51
N MET A 83 9.32 -0.92 13.81
CA MET A 83 9.86 -0.35 15.08
C MET A 83 9.52 1.15 15.19
N GLY A 84 8.98 1.56 16.34
CA GLY A 84 8.55 2.94 16.58
C GLY A 84 7.24 3.35 15.88
N THR A 85 6.53 2.41 15.25
CA THR A 85 5.21 2.62 14.63
C THR A 85 4.13 1.89 15.43
N PHE A 86 2.86 2.03 15.06
CA PHE A 86 1.75 1.31 15.70
C PHE A 86 1.91 -0.22 15.67
N VAL A 87 2.73 -0.76 14.76
CA VAL A 87 3.08 -2.19 14.69
C VAL A 87 3.94 -2.62 15.89
N ASP A 88 4.70 -1.70 16.48
CA ASP A 88 5.54 -1.96 17.64
C ASP A 88 4.69 -2.25 18.88
N PRO A 89 4.96 -3.33 19.65
CA PRO A 89 4.21 -3.63 20.87
C PRO A 89 4.40 -2.60 22.00
N MET A 90 5.38 -1.70 21.90
CA MET A 90 5.47 -0.54 22.80
C MET A 90 4.42 0.54 22.50
N LEU A 91 3.76 0.46 21.34
CA LEU A 91 2.62 1.28 20.97
C LEU A 91 1.36 0.43 20.94
N GLU A 92 0.99 -0.11 19.77
CA GLU A 92 -0.30 -0.82 19.61
C GLU A 92 -0.13 -2.30 19.22
N GLY A 93 1.09 -2.73 18.87
CA GLY A 93 1.34 -4.12 18.45
C GLY A 93 0.55 -4.53 17.21
N GLY A 94 0.20 -3.58 16.34
CA GLY A 94 -0.66 -3.76 15.16
C GLY A 94 -2.13 -4.11 15.47
N ALA A 95 -2.54 -4.13 16.75
CA ALA A 95 -3.90 -4.50 17.15
C ALA A 95 -4.90 -3.37 16.81
N MET A 96 -5.93 -3.70 16.04
CA MET A 96 -6.94 -2.73 15.58
C MET A 96 -8.04 -2.49 16.62
N ASN A 97 -8.26 -3.43 17.54
CA ASN A 97 -9.34 -3.37 18.53
C ASN A 97 -8.95 -4.00 19.88
N ALA A 98 -9.81 -3.88 20.89
CA ALA A 98 -9.50 -4.33 22.24
C ALA A 98 -9.37 -5.85 22.33
N SER A 99 -10.19 -6.59 21.59
CA SER A 99 -10.13 -8.05 21.47
C SER A 99 -8.76 -8.51 20.96
N ALA A 100 -8.18 -7.85 19.95
CA ALA A 100 -6.83 -8.14 19.48
C ALA A 100 -5.74 -7.80 20.50
N ARG A 101 -5.87 -6.68 21.24
CA ARG A 101 -4.89 -6.27 22.27
C ARG A 101 -4.74 -7.30 23.40
N LYS A 102 -5.78 -8.09 23.69
CA LYS A 102 -5.73 -9.17 24.70
C LYS A 102 -4.85 -10.35 24.27
N ALA A 103 -4.54 -10.48 22.99
CA ALA A 103 -3.77 -11.59 22.42
C ALA A 103 -2.62 -11.07 21.53
N PRO A 104 -1.59 -10.42 22.11
CA PRO A 104 -0.51 -9.82 21.33
C PRO A 104 0.24 -10.87 20.49
N ILE A 105 0.44 -10.56 19.22
CA ILE A 105 1.12 -11.43 18.24
C ILE A 105 2.60 -11.06 18.11
N VAL A 106 2.89 -9.77 17.96
CA VAL A 106 4.25 -9.24 17.80
C VAL A 106 4.90 -9.00 19.16
N ARG A 107 6.21 -9.24 19.25
CA ARG A 107 7.00 -9.05 20.47
C ARG A 107 8.31 -8.34 20.15
N ARG A 108 8.85 -7.58 21.10
CA ARG A 108 10.26 -7.17 21.04
C ARG A 108 11.13 -8.28 21.62
N VAL A 109 12.26 -8.55 20.97
CA VAL A 109 13.25 -9.52 21.41
C VAL A 109 14.65 -8.93 21.26
N GLU A 110 15.53 -9.24 22.20
CA GLU A 110 16.96 -8.94 22.07
C GLU A 110 17.63 -10.05 21.26
N PHE A 111 18.27 -9.68 20.16
CA PHE A 111 18.95 -10.62 19.29
C PHE A 111 20.19 -9.97 18.67
N ASN A 112 21.33 -10.66 18.77
CA ASN A 112 22.64 -10.14 18.34
C ASN A 112 22.97 -8.74 18.87
N GLY A 113 22.62 -8.47 20.13
CA GLY A 113 22.93 -7.20 20.81
C GLY A 113 22.05 -6.02 20.40
N GLU A 114 20.97 -6.25 19.65
CA GLU A 114 20.01 -5.22 19.27
C GLU A 114 18.57 -5.67 19.56
N THR A 115 17.67 -4.71 19.72
CA THR A 115 16.22 -4.97 19.81
C THR A 115 15.61 -5.19 18.42
N TRP A 116 14.85 -6.27 18.26
CA TRP A 116 14.12 -6.64 17.05
C TRP A 116 12.64 -6.86 17.35
N LEU A 117 11.80 -6.73 16.33
CA LEU A 117 10.44 -7.27 16.35
C LEU A 117 10.46 -8.71 15.89
N HIS A 118 9.78 -9.57 16.65
CA HIS A 118 9.49 -10.95 16.28
C HIS A 118 8.01 -11.12 15.95
N PHE A 119 7.74 -11.67 14.77
CA PHE A 119 6.40 -12.09 14.34
C PHE A 119 6.38 -13.61 14.19
N PRO A 120 5.38 -14.33 14.72
CA PRO A 120 5.29 -15.77 14.56
C PRO A 120 5.00 -16.17 13.10
N PRO A 121 5.35 -17.39 12.69
CA PRO A 121 5.00 -17.90 11.37
C PRO A 121 3.48 -18.07 11.22
N LEU A 122 2.97 -17.90 10.00
CA LEU A 122 1.58 -18.22 9.66
C LEU A 122 1.53 -19.59 8.97
N ARG A 123 0.70 -20.47 9.52
CA ARG A 123 0.54 -21.86 9.06
C ARG A 123 -0.94 -22.11 8.73
N PRO A 124 -1.41 -21.66 7.55
CA PRO A 124 -2.81 -21.79 7.19
C PRO A 124 -3.17 -23.24 6.86
N ASP A 125 -4.34 -23.69 7.31
CA ASP A 125 -4.89 -25.00 6.93
C ASP A 125 -5.48 -25.00 5.51
N VAL A 126 -5.83 -23.82 5.00
CA VAL A 126 -6.39 -23.63 3.64
C VAL A 126 -5.78 -22.37 3.02
N ALA A 127 -5.32 -22.48 1.77
CA ALA A 127 -5.00 -21.34 0.92
C ALA A 127 -6.00 -21.26 -0.25
N ILE A 128 -6.60 -20.09 -0.42
CA ILE A 128 -7.42 -19.75 -1.59
C ILE A 128 -6.59 -18.81 -2.44
N ILE A 129 -6.22 -19.26 -3.64
CA ILE A 129 -5.40 -18.51 -4.60
C ILE A 129 -6.17 -18.32 -5.91
N ARG A 130 -5.62 -17.47 -6.77
CA ARG A 130 -6.17 -17.15 -8.08
C ARG A 130 -5.07 -17.20 -9.13
N ALA A 131 -5.41 -17.63 -10.34
CA ALA A 131 -4.58 -17.56 -11.53
C ALA A 131 -5.45 -17.34 -12.78
N THR A 132 -4.84 -17.17 -13.95
CA THR A 132 -5.59 -17.03 -15.20
C THR A 132 -5.98 -18.39 -15.76
N THR A 133 -5.03 -19.30 -15.92
CA THR A 133 -5.24 -20.61 -16.55
C THR A 133 -4.62 -21.71 -15.69
N ALA A 134 -5.34 -22.82 -15.52
CA ALA A 134 -4.77 -24.08 -15.04
C ALA A 134 -4.67 -25.09 -16.18
N ASP A 135 -3.70 -26.02 -16.15
CA ASP A 135 -3.82 -27.26 -16.92
C ASP A 135 -4.50 -28.38 -16.11
N GLU A 136 -4.84 -29.50 -16.75
CA GLU A 136 -5.45 -30.68 -16.11
C GLU A 136 -4.56 -31.30 -14.99
N LYS A 137 -3.28 -30.92 -14.90
CA LYS A 137 -2.36 -31.30 -13.83
C LYS A 137 -2.29 -30.26 -12.70
N GLY A 138 -3.00 -29.14 -12.82
CA GLY A 138 -3.04 -28.04 -11.85
C GLY A 138 -1.90 -27.03 -11.96
N ASN A 139 -1.08 -27.07 -13.01
CA ASN A 139 -0.08 -26.02 -13.24
C ASN A 139 -0.79 -24.70 -13.55
N LEU A 140 -0.40 -23.62 -12.88
CA LEU A 140 -1.07 -22.33 -12.98
C LEU A 140 -0.21 -21.28 -13.70
N THR A 141 -0.79 -20.59 -14.68
CA THR A 141 -0.23 -19.40 -15.35
C THR A 141 -1.07 -18.16 -15.07
N PHE A 142 -0.42 -16.99 -15.13
CA PHE A 142 -0.96 -15.70 -14.67
C PHE A 142 -1.02 -14.68 -15.81
N GLU A 143 -1.15 -15.16 -17.05
CA GLU A 143 -0.92 -14.38 -18.27
C GLU A 143 -1.91 -13.22 -18.46
N GLN A 144 -3.07 -13.22 -17.80
CA GLN A 144 -4.00 -12.08 -17.82
C GLN A 144 -4.05 -11.32 -16.50
N GLU A 145 -3.33 -11.74 -15.46
CA GLU A 145 -3.37 -11.05 -14.17
C GLU A 145 -2.57 -9.74 -14.24
N GLY A 146 -3.02 -8.70 -13.52
CA GLY A 146 -2.27 -7.44 -13.42
C GLY A 146 -1.06 -7.49 -12.49
N ALA A 147 -0.94 -8.57 -11.71
CA ALA A 147 0.21 -8.92 -10.90
C ALA A 147 0.08 -10.37 -10.42
N THR A 148 1.21 -11.03 -10.12
CA THR A 148 1.22 -12.38 -9.53
C THR A 148 0.99 -12.36 -8.01
N LEU A 149 1.14 -11.19 -7.37
CA LEU A 149 1.06 -11.00 -5.93
C LEU A 149 1.95 -12.00 -5.18
N GLY A 150 1.40 -12.76 -4.22
CA GLY A 150 2.11 -13.81 -3.49
C GLY A 150 1.35 -15.14 -3.48
N ALA A 151 0.83 -15.55 -4.64
CA ALA A 151 0.13 -16.83 -4.78
C ALA A 151 1.03 -18.03 -4.41
N MET A 152 2.31 -17.99 -4.79
CA MET A 152 3.30 -19.00 -4.42
C MET A 152 3.49 -19.09 -2.90
N GLU A 153 3.63 -17.96 -2.21
CA GLU A 153 3.86 -17.92 -0.76
C GLU A 153 2.67 -18.47 0.02
N MET A 154 1.45 -18.12 -0.39
CA MET A 154 0.23 -18.68 0.20
C MET A 154 0.14 -20.19 -0.04
N THR A 155 0.46 -20.64 -1.26
CA THR A 155 0.46 -22.04 -1.66
C THR A 155 1.43 -22.87 -0.81
N LEU A 156 2.70 -22.42 -0.74
CA LEU A 156 3.74 -23.12 0.02
C LEU A 156 3.43 -23.13 1.52
N ALA A 157 2.89 -22.04 2.07
CA ALA A 157 2.54 -21.97 3.49
C ALA A 157 1.48 -23.00 3.87
N ALA A 158 0.42 -23.14 3.06
CA ALA A 158 -0.59 -24.17 3.29
C ALA A 158 -0.02 -25.58 3.06
N ARG A 159 0.58 -25.83 1.89
CA ARG A 159 1.05 -27.16 1.48
C ARG A 159 2.05 -27.75 2.48
N ASN A 160 3.05 -26.97 2.89
CA ASN A 160 4.10 -27.44 3.80
C ASN A 160 3.63 -27.53 5.25
N CYS A 161 2.42 -27.04 5.56
CA CYS A 161 1.78 -27.21 6.87
C CYS A 161 0.69 -28.28 6.85
N GLY A 162 0.59 -29.08 5.77
CA GLY A 162 -0.42 -30.13 5.63
C GLY A 162 -1.82 -29.61 5.30
N GLY A 163 -1.92 -28.34 4.90
CA GLY A 163 -3.15 -27.71 4.47
C GLY A 163 -3.50 -28.00 3.01
N VAL A 164 -4.63 -27.42 2.58
CA VAL A 164 -5.23 -27.60 1.26
C VAL A 164 -5.11 -26.32 0.43
N VAL A 165 -4.83 -26.46 -0.87
CA VAL A 165 -4.75 -25.34 -1.81
C VAL A 165 -5.89 -25.40 -2.83
N ILE A 166 -6.70 -24.34 -2.85
CA ILE A 166 -7.82 -24.15 -3.78
C ILE A 166 -7.48 -23.00 -4.73
N ALA A 167 -7.41 -23.27 -6.02
CA ALA A 167 -7.08 -22.30 -7.06
C ALA A 167 -8.32 -21.95 -7.90
N GLN A 168 -8.75 -20.68 -7.86
CA GLN A 168 -9.70 -20.17 -8.84
C GLN A 168 -8.97 -19.81 -10.14
N VAL A 169 -9.49 -20.26 -11.29
CA VAL A 169 -8.93 -19.94 -12.62
C VAL A 169 -10.01 -19.50 -13.59
N LYS A 170 -9.64 -18.75 -14.64
CA LYS A 170 -10.58 -18.35 -15.69
C LYS A 170 -10.95 -19.53 -16.58
N ARG A 171 -9.98 -20.40 -16.85
CA ARG A 171 -10.13 -21.51 -17.79
C ARG A 171 -9.20 -22.67 -17.42
N VAL A 172 -9.58 -23.86 -17.87
CA VAL A 172 -8.72 -25.04 -17.84
C VAL A 172 -8.24 -25.38 -19.25
N ALA A 173 -6.93 -25.59 -19.41
CA ALA A 173 -6.28 -25.98 -20.65
C ALA A 173 -5.86 -27.45 -20.64
N ALA A 174 -5.71 -28.04 -21.82
CA ALA A 174 -5.24 -29.42 -21.95
C ALA A 174 -3.83 -29.59 -21.35
N GLN A 175 -3.56 -30.74 -20.76
CA GLN A 175 -2.25 -31.04 -20.17
C GLN A 175 -1.09 -30.81 -21.17
N GLY A 176 -0.04 -30.15 -20.70
CA GLY A 176 1.20 -29.95 -21.49
C GLY A 176 1.13 -28.80 -22.50
N THR A 177 0.05 -28.03 -22.54
CA THR A 177 -0.10 -26.86 -23.40
C THR A 177 0.46 -25.57 -22.79
N LEU A 178 0.63 -25.53 -21.47
CA LEU A 178 1.23 -24.39 -20.78
C LEU A 178 2.75 -24.42 -20.95
N ARG A 179 3.34 -23.27 -21.30
CA ARG A 179 4.80 -23.15 -21.40
C ARG A 179 5.40 -23.29 -20.00
N PRO A 180 6.35 -24.21 -19.75
CA PRO A 180 6.88 -24.44 -18.41
C PRO A 180 7.48 -23.20 -17.73
N HIS A 181 8.09 -22.29 -18.51
CA HIS A 181 8.63 -21.04 -17.98
C HIS A 181 7.57 -20.02 -17.54
N ASP A 182 6.31 -20.18 -17.97
CA ASP A 182 5.20 -19.32 -17.55
C ASP A 182 4.47 -19.87 -16.32
N VAL A 183 4.69 -21.16 -15.98
CA VAL A 183 4.05 -21.79 -14.83
C VAL A 183 4.58 -21.14 -13.55
N HIS A 184 3.72 -20.37 -12.90
CA HIS A 184 4.07 -19.67 -11.67
C HIS A 184 3.87 -20.57 -10.46
N VAL A 185 2.76 -21.30 -10.39
CA VAL A 185 2.49 -22.28 -9.32
C VAL A 185 2.39 -23.68 -9.95
N PRO A 186 3.29 -24.62 -9.59
CA PRO A 186 3.25 -25.97 -10.14
C PRO A 186 2.09 -26.78 -9.53
N GLY A 187 1.46 -27.61 -10.35
CA GLY A 187 0.26 -28.35 -9.96
C GLY A 187 0.45 -29.37 -8.85
N ILE A 188 1.70 -29.77 -8.57
CA ILE A 188 2.03 -30.62 -7.42
C ILE A 188 1.68 -29.99 -6.06
N LEU A 189 1.42 -28.67 -6.04
CA LEU A 189 1.06 -27.92 -4.85
C LEU A 189 -0.43 -27.60 -4.77
N VAL A 190 -1.21 -27.90 -5.82
CA VAL A 190 -2.63 -27.52 -5.93
C VAL A 190 -3.50 -28.76 -5.70
N ASP A 191 -4.50 -28.63 -4.82
CA ASP A 191 -5.41 -29.74 -4.51
C ASP A 191 -6.74 -29.63 -5.26
N PHE A 192 -7.25 -28.42 -5.43
CA PHE A 192 -8.53 -28.16 -6.11
C PHE A 192 -8.41 -27.01 -7.09
N ILE A 193 -9.01 -27.18 -8.28
CA ILE A 193 -9.18 -26.14 -9.29
C ILE A 193 -10.67 -25.79 -9.35
N VAL A 194 -10.98 -24.50 -9.32
CA VAL A 194 -12.33 -23.97 -9.51
C VAL A 194 -12.33 -23.06 -10.72
N GLU A 195 -13.01 -23.48 -11.78
CA GLU A 195 -13.15 -22.66 -12.99
C GLU A 195 -14.22 -21.57 -12.79
N ALA A 196 -13.86 -20.33 -13.08
CA ALA A 196 -14.67 -19.13 -13.00
C ALA A 196 -14.49 -18.29 -14.28
N PRO A 197 -15.17 -18.64 -15.39
CA PRO A 197 -14.97 -18.02 -16.71
C PRO A 197 -15.18 -16.50 -16.74
N ASP A 198 -16.07 -16.01 -15.88
CA ASP A 198 -16.44 -14.61 -15.77
C ASP A 198 -15.53 -13.81 -14.81
N GLN A 199 -14.40 -14.37 -14.35
CA GLN A 199 -13.53 -13.62 -13.45
C GLN A 199 -12.98 -12.35 -14.13
N LEU A 200 -13.10 -11.23 -13.40
CA LEU A 200 -12.58 -9.92 -13.82
C LEU A 200 -11.07 -9.85 -13.57
N GLN A 201 -10.31 -9.22 -14.47
CA GLN A 201 -8.86 -9.01 -14.31
C GLN A 201 -8.52 -8.20 -13.04
N THR A 202 -9.29 -7.16 -12.76
CA THR A 202 -9.22 -6.34 -11.52
C THR A 202 -10.59 -5.71 -11.24
N THR A 203 -10.76 -4.95 -10.17
CA THR A 203 -12.03 -4.30 -9.82
C THR A 203 -12.61 -3.54 -11.01
N ALA A 204 -13.87 -3.83 -11.32
CA ALA A 204 -14.63 -3.25 -12.43
C ALA A 204 -13.93 -3.35 -13.81
N THR A 205 -13.05 -4.33 -14.01
CA THR A 205 -12.27 -4.49 -15.25
C THR A 205 -12.35 -5.91 -15.77
N ALA A 206 -13.14 -6.13 -16.83
CA ALA A 206 -13.26 -7.45 -17.45
C ALA A 206 -11.90 -7.95 -17.97
N TYR A 207 -11.30 -7.20 -18.90
CA TYR A 207 -9.96 -7.49 -19.42
C TYR A 207 -9.36 -6.26 -20.12
N ASP A 208 -8.10 -5.97 -19.85
CA ASP A 208 -7.28 -4.92 -20.46
C ASP A 208 -5.89 -5.50 -20.78
N PRO A 209 -5.56 -5.74 -22.07
CA PRO A 209 -4.31 -6.40 -22.45
C PRO A 209 -3.06 -5.54 -22.18
N ALA A 210 -3.22 -4.24 -21.93
CA ALA A 210 -2.10 -3.40 -21.53
C ALA A 210 -1.70 -3.63 -20.06
N ILE A 211 -2.63 -4.15 -19.23
CA ILE A 211 -2.37 -4.51 -17.84
C ILE A 211 -1.60 -5.83 -17.74
N SER A 212 -1.84 -6.78 -18.64
CA SER A 212 -1.10 -8.06 -18.69
C SER A 212 0.23 -7.97 -19.44
N GLY A 213 0.51 -6.84 -20.10
CA GLY A 213 1.70 -6.67 -20.93
C GLY A 213 1.61 -7.33 -22.31
N GLU A 214 0.44 -7.81 -22.72
CA GLU A 214 0.22 -8.38 -24.07
C GLU A 214 0.25 -7.30 -25.17
N LEU A 215 -0.09 -6.06 -24.83
CA LEU A 215 -0.06 -4.93 -25.74
C LEU A 215 0.53 -3.69 -25.08
N PHE A 216 1.19 -2.87 -25.89
CA PHE A 216 1.67 -1.55 -25.47
C PHE A 216 0.62 -0.49 -25.82
N ARG A 217 0.07 0.16 -24.79
CA ARG A 217 -0.86 1.27 -24.93
C ARG A 217 -0.12 2.57 -25.32
N PRO A 218 -0.52 3.27 -26.40
CA PRO A 218 0.15 4.52 -26.78
C PRO A 218 0.04 5.60 -25.70
N LEU A 219 1.14 6.30 -25.43
CA LEU A 219 1.23 7.26 -24.31
C LEU A 219 0.20 8.39 -24.39
N HIS A 220 -0.13 8.86 -25.59
CA HIS A 220 -1.12 9.93 -25.79
C HIS A 220 -2.56 9.53 -25.40
N THR A 221 -2.82 8.25 -25.15
CA THR A 221 -4.13 7.75 -24.71
C THR A 221 -4.31 7.79 -23.19
N PHE A 222 -3.27 8.13 -22.43
CA PHE A 222 -3.38 8.38 -20.99
C PHE A 222 -3.86 9.81 -20.77
N ARG A 223 -4.99 9.97 -20.08
CA ARG A 223 -5.51 11.28 -19.69
C ARG A 223 -4.53 11.95 -18.73
N THR A 224 -4.10 13.16 -19.07
CA THR A 224 -3.39 14.05 -18.15
C THR A 224 -4.39 14.83 -17.29
N PRO A 225 -4.05 15.14 -16.02
CA PRO A 225 -4.95 15.88 -15.15
C PRO A 225 -5.14 17.32 -15.65
N GLU A 226 -6.33 17.87 -15.43
CA GLU A 226 -6.61 19.30 -15.62
C GLU A 226 -5.76 20.17 -14.69
N TYR A 227 -5.54 21.42 -15.06
CA TYR A 227 -4.74 22.35 -14.25
C TYR A 227 -5.50 22.80 -13.00
N ASN A 228 -5.33 22.05 -11.92
CA ASN A 228 -5.95 22.27 -10.61
C ASN A 228 -4.92 22.14 -9.47
N VAL A 229 -5.37 22.35 -8.23
CA VAL A 229 -4.50 22.31 -7.04
C VAL A 229 -3.76 20.96 -6.89
N SER A 230 -4.44 19.84 -7.12
CA SER A 230 -3.81 18.52 -7.07
C SER A 230 -2.71 18.36 -8.11
N LYS A 231 -2.90 18.91 -9.32
CA LYS A 231 -1.86 18.93 -10.36
C LYS A 231 -0.68 19.79 -9.95
N VAL A 232 -0.89 20.93 -9.29
CA VAL A 232 0.22 21.77 -8.77
C VAL A 232 1.07 21.00 -7.78
N ILE A 233 0.44 20.31 -6.81
CA ILE A 233 1.16 19.45 -5.86
C ILE A 233 1.94 18.37 -6.62
N ALA A 234 1.29 17.64 -7.54
CA ALA A 234 1.95 16.59 -8.31
C ALA A 234 3.13 17.10 -9.15
N ARG A 235 3.02 18.31 -9.74
CA ARG A 235 4.13 18.96 -10.46
C ARG A 235 5.29 19.28 -9.53
N ARG A 236 5.04 19.79 -8.32
CA ARG A 236 6.10 20.05 -7.34
C ARG A 236 6.75 18.75 -6.87
N VAL A 237 5.95 17.71 -6.60
CA VAL A 237 6.48 16.38 -6.24
C VAL A 237 7.36 15.81 -7.36
N ALA A 238 6.98 15.98 -8.63
CA ALA A 238 7.78 15.51 -9.77
C ALA A 238 9.20 16.10 -9.80
N GLN A 239 9.39 17.33 -9.28
CA GLN A 239 10.69 17.99 -9.21
C GLN A 239 11.64 17.37 -8.17
N GLU A 240 11.14 16.51 -7.27
CA GLU A 240 11.99 15.76 -6.33
C GLU A 240 12.70 14.57 -6.98
N LEU A 241 12.30 14.18 -8.20
CA LEU A 241 12.79 13.00 -8.90
C LEU A 241 14.08 13.31 -9.69
N ARG A 242 14.91 12.28 -9.87
CA ARG A 242 16.09 12.34 -10.74
C ARG A 242 16.06 11.22 -11.76
N ALA A 243 16.62 11.48 -12.94
CA ALA A 243 16.69 10.48 -14.00
C ALA A 243 17.47 9.22 -13.54
N GLY A 244 16.97 8.04 -13.93
CA GLY A 244 17.54 6.73 -13.58
C GLY A 244 17.10 6.19 -12.21
N TRP A 245 16.26 6.91 -11.47
CA TRP A 245 15.78 6.44 -10.17
C TRP A 245 14.69 5.37 -10.27
N ALA A 246 14.73 4.42 -9.34
CA ALA A 246 13.61 3.54 -9.01
C ALA A 246 12.71 4.22 -7.98
N VAL A 247 11.44 4.44 -8.34
CA VAL A 247 10.50 5.25 -7.57
C VAL A 247 9.27 4.44 -7.18
N ASN A 248 9.10 4.21 -5.88
CA ASN A 248 7.86 3.67 -5.36
C ASN A 248 6.75 4.74 -5.39
N ILE A 249 5.53 4.33 -5.74
CA ILE A 249 4.38 5.23 -5.86
C ILE A 249 3.19 4.70 -5.07
N GLY A 250 2.71 5.50 -4.12
CA GLY A 250 1.50 5.24 -3.36
C GLY A 250 0.26 5.88 -3.97
N PHE A 251 -0.91 5.45 -3.49
CA PHE A 251 -2.19 6.04 -3.86
C PHE A 251 -2.31 7.50 -3.38
N GLY A 252 -3.13 8.29 -4.07
CA GLY A 252 -3.44 9.68 -3.74
C GLY A 252 -2.92 10.66 -4.77
N ILE A 253 -2.58 11.89 -4.34
CA ILE A 253 -2.18 12.97 -5.27
C ILE A 253 -0.95 12.57 -6.09
N SER A 254 0.03 11.92 -5.45
CA SER A 254 1.26 11.44 -6.08
C SER A 254 1.04 10.40 -7.18
N ALA A 255 -0.09 9.68 -7.19
CA ALA A 255 -0.43 8.76 -8.28
C ALA A 255 -0.54 9.46 -9.66
N ASN A 256 -0.66 10.79 -9.69
CA ASN A 256 -0.67 11.60 -10.90
C ASN A 256 0.73 11.96 -11.43
N VAL A 257 1.80 11.81 -10.63
CA VAL A 257 3.17 12.18 -11.03
C VAL A 257 3.64 11.48 -12.32
N PRO A 258 3.33 10.19 -12.58
CA PRO A 258 3.63 9.57 -13.88
C PRO A 258 3.00 10.30 -15.08
N ARG A 259 1.81 10.90 -14.90
CA ARG A 259 1.15 11.69 -15.96
C ARG A 259 1.80 13.05 -16.14
N ILE A 260 2.34 13.64 -15.07
CA ILE A 260 3.16 14.85 -15.17
C ILE A 260 4.39 14.56 -16.03
N LEU A 261 5.08 13.43 -15.78
CA LEU A 261 6.24 13.06 -16.60
C LEU A 261 5.85 12.79 -18.05
N ILE A 262 4.69 12.20 -18.34
CA ILE A 262 4.20 12.07 -19.72
C ILE A 262 3.98 13.45 -20.37
N GLU A 263 3.30 14.37 -19.67
CA GLU A 263 2.99 15.71 -20.18
C GLU A 263 4.25 16.53 -20.47
N GLU A 264 5.28 16.40 -19.63
CA GLU A 264 6.56 17.09 -19.77
C GLU A 264 7.54 16.36 -20.73
N GLY A 265 7.13 15.25 -21.36
CA GLY A 265 7.98 14.48 -22.28
C GLY A 265 9.10 13.68 -21.61
N LEU A 266 8.95 13.38 -20.32
CA LEU A 266 9.92 12.71 -19.44
C LEU A 266 9.49 11.27 -19.04
N HIS A 267 8.53 10.66 -19.74
CA HIS A 267 8.20 9.26 -19.51
C HIS A 267 9.44 8.37 -19.69
N GLY A 268 9.66 7.43 -18.77
CA GLY A 268 10.86 6.58 -18.74
C GLY A 268 12.09 7.22 -18.10
N ALA A 269 12.03 8.49 -17.67
CA ALA A 269 13.13 9.10 -16.92
C ALA A 269 13.34 8.43 -15.55
N VAL A 270 12.29 7.85 -14.96
CA VAL A 270 12.35 7.04 -13.75
C VAL A 270 11.62 5.72 -13.98
N THR A 271 11.99 4.70 -13.22
CA THR A 271 11.31 3.40 -13.21
C THR A 271 10.33 3.35 -12.05
N TRP A 272 9.04 3.24 -12.35
CA TRP A 272 8.00 3.12 -11.31
C TRP A 272 8.01 1.72 -10.70
N VAL A 273 7.78 1.63 -9.39
CA VAL A 273 7.68 0.34 -8.68
C VAL A 273 6.44 0.34 -7.80
N ILE A 274 5.54 -0.61 -8.05
CA ILE A 274 4.28 -0.77 -7.32
C ILE A 274 4.35 -2.06 -6.50
N GLU A 275 4.01 -2.03 -5.21
CA GLU A 275 4.21 -3.17 -4.31
C GLU A 275 3.42 -4.44 -4.64
N GLN A 276 2.35 -4.30 -5.40
CA GLN A 276 1.57 -5.42 -5.94
C GLN A 276 2.38 -6.21 -6.98
N GLY A 277 3.36 -5.61 -7.66
CA GLY A 277 4.25 -6.36 -8.56
C GLY A 277 4.74 -5.66 -9.83
N PRO A 278 3.96 -4.76 -10.47
CA PRO A 278 4.40 -4.12 -11.70
C PRO A 278 5.63 -3.22 -11.49
N VAL A 279 6.59 -3.32 -12.41
CA VAL A 279 7.79 -2.48 -12.51
C VAL A 279 7.82 -1.81 -13.88
N GLY A 280 8.06 -0.50 -13.91
CA GLY A 280 8.06 0.32 -15.14
C GLY A 280 6.66 0.70 -15.62
N GLY A 281 6.58 1.18 -16.86
CA GLY A 281 5.32 1.52 -17.52
C GLY A 281 4.60 2.74 -16.96
N VAL A 282 3.26 2.70 -16.95
CA VAL A 282 2.39 3.76 -16.45
C VAL A 282 1.48 3.20 -15.34
N PRO A 283 1.78 3.45 -14.06
CA PRO A 283 0.92 3.08 -12.93
C PRO A 283 -0.52 3.53 -13.15
N LEU A 284 -1.51 2.66 -12.96
CA LEU A 284 -2.92 3.01 -13.19
C LEU A 284 -3.55 3.73 -11.99
N LEU A 285 -4.66 4.43 -12.22
CA LEU A 285 -5.41 5.18 -11.20
C LEU A 285 -6.67 4.43 -10.77
N ASP A 286 -7.35 5.01 -9.77
CA ASP A 286 -8.68 4.61 -9.32
C ASP A 286 -8.73 3.11 -8.97
N PHE A 287 -9.77 2.40 -9.42
CA PHE A 287 -9.97 0.97 -9.14
C PHE A 287 -8.93 0.04 -9.77
N LYS A 288 -8.10 0.56 -10.68
CA LYS A 288 -6.99 -0.18 -11.28
C LYS A 288 -5.65 0.11 -10.61
N PHE A 289 -5.62 0.95 -9.57
CA PHE A 289 -4.40 1.21 -8.81
C PHE A 289 -3.86 -0.11 -8.21
N GLY A 290 -2.54 -0.28 -8.24
CA GLY A 290 -1.88 -1.57 -7.98
C GLY A 290 -1.50 -2.30 -9.27
N CYS A 291 -2.07 -1.92 -10.42
CA CYS A 291 -1.63 -2.36 -11.74
C CYS A 291 -0.86 -1.24 -12.46
N ALA A 292 -0.13 -1.60 -13.52
CA ALA A 292 0.42 -0.66 -14.48
C ALA A 292 0.04 -1.08 -15.90
N SER A 293 -0.17 -0.11 -16.79
CA SER A 293 -0.12 -0.40 -18.23
C SER A 293 1.32 -0.35 -18.69
N ASN A 294 1.67 -1.19 -19.67
CA ASN A 294 3.01 -1.19 -20.29
C ASN A 294 4.13 -1.48 -19.28
N ALA A 295 3.86 -2.31 -18.26
CA ALA A 295 4.89 -2.72 -17.31
C ALA A 295 6.06 -3.37 -18.06
N GLU A 296 7.28 -3.09 -17.60
CA GLU A 296 8.52 -3.68 -18.13
C GLU A 296 8.77 -5.06 -17.54
N ALA A 297 8.31 -5.27 -16.29
CA ALA A 297 8.36 -6.54 -15.62
C ALA A 297 7.24 -6.68 -14.58
N PHE A 298 6.90 -7.93 -14.28
CA PHE A 298 6.10 -8.29 -13.11
C PHE A 298 6.97 -9.06 -12.13
N VAL A 299 7.01 -8.59 -10.89
CA VAL A 299 7.74 -9.22 -9.80
C VAL A 299 6.73 -9.61 -8.72
N ALA A 300 6.85 -10.80 -8.13
CA ALA A 300 5.98 -11.19 -7.04
C ALA A 300 6.09 -10.19 -5.85
N SER A 301 4.95 -9.83 -5.25
CA SER A 301 4.90 -8.87 -4.13
C SER A 301 5.91 -9.18 -3.03
N PRO A 302 6.12 -10.43 -2.59
CA PRO A 302 7.05 -10.73 -1.50
C PRO A 302 8.50 -10.36 -1.82
N HIS A 303 8.90 -10.46 -3.09
CA HIS A 303 10.23 -10.04 -3.55
C HIS A 303 10.34 -8.51 -3.60
N LEU A 304 9.32 -7.80 -4.09
CA LEU A 304 9.31 -6.33 -4.02
C LEU A 304 9.28 -5.83 -2.58
N PHE A 305 8.57 -6.48 -1.68
CA PHE A 305 8.61 -6.13 -0.26
C PHE A 305 10.00 -6.35 0.34
N THR A 306 10.69 -7.44 0.00
CA THR A 306 12.09 -7.63 0.40
C THR A 306 12.97 -6.48 -0.08
N TYR A 307 12.76 -6.03 -1.32
CA TYR A 307 13.45 -4.86 -1.89
C TYR A 307 13.12 -3.55 -1.15
N PHE A 308 11.86 -3.33 -0.77
CA PHE A 308 11.44 -2.13 -0.03
C PHE A 308 11.93 -2.10 1.42
N GLN A 309 11.80 -3.21 2.13
CA GLN A 309 12.20 -3.31 3.54
C GLN A 309 13.69 -3.04 3.75
N ALA A 310 14.52 -3.25 2.71
CA ALA A 310 15.94 -2.95 2.71
C ALA A 310 16.28 -1.54 2.22
N GLY A 311 15.30 -0.76 1.71
CA GLY A 311 15.55 0.55 1.11
C GLY A 311 16.33 0.47 -0.21
N GLY A 312 16.06 -0.57 -1.02
CA GLY A 312 16.78 -0.81 -2.28
C GLY A 312 16.44 0.17 -3.42
N PHE A 313 15.51 1.08 -3.21
CA PHE A 313 15.01 2.07 -4.17
C PHE A 313 15.41 3.50 -3.79
N ASP A 314 15.25 4.43 -4.72
CA ASP A 314 15.77 5.80 -4.56
C ASP A 314 14.78 6.73 -3.87
N CYS A 315 13.49 6.64 -4.22
CA CYS A 315 12.47 7.55 -3.71
C CYS A 315 11.10 6.87 -3.55
N SER A 316 10.32 7.26 -2.54
CA SER A 316 8.91 6.90 -2.42
C SER A 316 8.02 8.15 -2.37
N LEU A 317 6.93 8.11 -3.13
CA LEU A 317 5.93 9.17 -3.21
C LEU A 317 4.64 8.70 -2.53
N LEU A 318 4.33 9.25 -1.36
CA LEU A 318 3.25 8.74 -0.49
C LEU A 318 2.29 9.86 -0.07
N SER A 319 1.12 9.46 0.41
CA SER A 319 0.12 10.37 0.99
C SER A 319 0.21 10.42 2.52
N PHE A 320 -0.45 11.40 3.13
CA PHE A 320 -0.61 11.49 4.59
C PHE A 320 -2.04 11.93 4.99
N LEU A 321 -2.54 11.38 6.10
CA LEU A 321 -3.71 11.90 6.81
C LEU A 321 -3.31 13.00 7.80
N GLU A 322 -2.23 12.78 8.55
CA GLU A 322 -1.71 13.72 9.55
C GLU A 322 -0.18 13.67 9.57
N ILE A 323 0.42 14.80 9.97
CA ILE A 323 1.84 14.97 10.25
C ILE A 323 1.97 15.48 11.69
N GLY A 324 2.73 14.77 12.50
CA GLY A 324 3.03 15.12 13.88
C GLY A 324 4.13 16.18 13.99
N SER A 325 4.21 16.86 15.13
CA SER A 325 5.28 17.84 15.41
C SER A 325 6.70 17.23 15.37
N ASP A 326 6.81 15.92 15.59
CA ASP A 326 8.05 15.13 15.49
C ASP A 326 8.34 14.60 14.07
N GLY A 327 7.52 14.97 13.08
CA GLY A 327 7.59 14.47 11.71
C GLY A 327 6.95 13.09 11.49
N SER A 328 6.38 12.47 12.51
CA SER A 328 5.65 11.21 12.36
C SER A 328 4.44 11.37 11.46
N VAL A 329 4.09 10.34 10.69
CA VAL A 329 2.97 10.38 9.74
C VAL A 329 1.93 9.32 10.09
N ASN A 330 0.66 9.70 9.99
CA ASN A 330 -0.47 8.79 10.03
C ASN A 330 -1.05 8.61 8.62
N VAL A 331 -1.26 7.35 8.24
CA VAL A 331 -2.09 6.94 7.09
C VAL A 331 -3.12 5.87 7.43
N SER A 332 -2.96 5.19 8.55
CA SER A 332 -3.61 3.92 8.84
C SER A 332 -4.82 4.01 9.75
N ARG A 333 -5.05 5.14 10.45
CA ARG A 333 -6.25 5.35 11.27
C ARG A 333 -6.88 6.70 11.06
N LEU A 334 -8.19 6.70 10.93
CA LEU A 334 -9.04 7.88 11.07
C LEU A 334 -10.16 7.54 12.05
N SER A 335 -9.99 7.83 13.34
CA SER A 335 -10.92 7.38 14.39
C SER A 335 -12.38 7.78 14.16
N SER A 336 -12.63 8.91 13.49
CA SER A 336 -13.99 9.36 13.15
C SER A 336 -14.66 8.54 12.05
N ALA A 337 -13.88 7.82 11.22
CA ALA A 337 -14.38 6.99 10.13
C ALA A 337 -13.36 5.87 9.79
N PRO A 338 -13.25 4.81 10.62
CA PRO A 338 -12.16 3.84 10.53
C PRO A 338 -12.07 3.12 9.18
N HIS A 339 -13.22 2.77 8.58
CA HIS A 339 -13.32 2.07 7.29
C HIS A 339 -12.92 2.93 6.07
N ARG A 340 -12.63 4.21 6.27
CA ARG A 340 -12.15 5.10 5.19
C ARG A 340 -10.71 4.80 4.80
N THR A 341 -9.93 4.25 5.71
CA THR A 341 -8.56 3.79 5.46
C THR A 341 -8.54 2.28 5.34
N ALA A 342 -7.67 1.78 4.46
CA ALA A 342 -7.43 0.36 4.30
C ALA A 342 -6.45 -0.17 5.37
N GLY A 343 -5.98 0.67 6.30
CA GLY A 343 -4.84 0.38 7.17
C GLY A 343 -3.53 0.79 6.51
N ALA A 344 -2.42 0.20 6.94
CA ALA A 344 -1.07 0.58 6.51
C ALA A 344 -0.64 -0.01 5.16
N GLY A 345 -1.20 -1.15 4.71
CA GLY A 345 -0.76 -1.79 3.48
C GLY A 345 0.75 -2.06 3.50
N GLY A 346 1.43 -1.66 2.42
CA GLY A 346 2.89 -1.69 2.31
C GLY A 346 3.61 -0.46 2.90
N PHE A 347 2.89 0.54 3.40
CA PHE A 347 3.45 1.84 3.79
C PHE A 347 4.59 1.72 4.81
N VAL A 348 4.41 0.87 5.82
CA VAL A 348 5.42 0.66 6.87
C VAL A 348 6.65 -0.07 6.29
N ASP A 349 6.46 -1.06 5.42
CA ASP A 349 7.57 -1.76 4.74
C ASP A 349 8.41 -0.77 3.92
N ILE A 350 7.74 0.07 3.13
CA ILE A 350 8.35 1.04 2.22
C ILE A 350 9.13 2.12 3.00
N THR A 351 8.48 2.73 3.99
CA THR A 351 9.07 3.89 4.68
C THR A 351 10.13 3.54 5.71
N SER A 352 10.20 2.28 6.16
CA SER A 352 11.10 1.83 7.24
C SER A 352 12.60 2.07 6.98
N ARG A 353 13.02 2.09 5.71
CA ARG A 353 14.43 2.31 5.29
C ARG A 353 14.57 3.11 3.99
N ALA A 354 13.50 3.69 3.47
CA ALA A 354 13.56 4.52 2.26
C ALA A 354 14.60 5.63 2.40
N ARG A 355 15.43 5.85 1.39
CA ARG A 355 16.44 6.93 1.44
C ARG A 355 15.79 8.30 1.36
N LYS A 356 14.89 8.47 0.39
CA LYS A 356 14.09 9.68 0.18
C LYS A 356 12.60 9.35 0.24
N ILE A 357 11.84 10.14 1.00
CA ILE A 357 10.40 10.02 1.13
C ILE A 357 9.77 11.38 0.86
N VAL A 358 8.86 11.44 -0.10
CA VAL A 358 8.06 12.63 -0.39
C VAL A 358 6.61 12.34 -0.03
N PHE A 359 6.19 12.87 1.11
CA PHE A 359 4.78 12.88 1.51
C PHE A 359 4.05 14.01 0.80
N SER A 360 2.84 13.76 0.33
CA SER A 360 2.07 14.72 -0.46
C SER A 360 0.59 14.71 -0.07
N GLY A 361 -0.02 15.89 -0.03
CA GLY A 361 -1.41 16.02 0.40
C GLY A 361 -1.76 17.46 0.70
N ASN A 362 -3.05 17.74 0.82
CA ASN A 362 -3.48 19.07 1.23
C ASN A 362 -2.99 19.39 2.65
N PHE A 363 -2.71 20.67 2.92
CA PHE A 363 -2.25 21.18 4.20
C PHE A 363 -3.33 21.02 5.29
N ASN A 364 -4.57 21.44 4.98
CA ASN A 364 -5.74 21.23 5.82
C ASN A 364 -6.84 20.52 5.04
N ALA A 365 -7.65 19.69 5.72
CA ALA A 365 -8.75 18.99 5.07
C ALA A 365 -10.00 19.88 4.97
N GLY A 366 -10.63 19.86 3.79
CA GLY A 366 -11.89 20.59 3.53
C GLY A 366 -11.73 22.04 3.10
N ALA A 367 -10.51 22.48 2.77
CA ALA A 367 -10.27 23.80 2.20
C ALA A 367 -10.90 23.91 0.79
N LYS A 368 -11.42 25.09 0.46
CA LYS A 368 -11.85 25.46 -0.90
C LYS A 368 -10.82 26.42 -1.48
N MET A 369 -10.28 26.03 -2.61
CA MET A 369 -9.12 26.68 -3.21
C MET A 369 -9.26 26.67 -4.71
N ARG A 370 -8.63 27.64 -5.35
CA ARG A 370 -8.60 27.78 -6.81
C ARG A 370 -7.27 28.38 -7.25
N LEU A 371 -6.96 28.19 -8.52
CA LEU A 371 -5.82 28.82 -9.16
C LEU A 371 -6.30 30.02 -9.96
N GLU A 372 -5.67 31.17 -9.78
CA GLU A 372 -5.98 32.39 -10.55
C GLU A 372 -4.70 33.15 -10.84
N ASN A 373 -4.49 33.50 -12.11
CA ASN A 373 -3.32 34.27 -12.57
C ASN A 373 -1.97 33.69 -12.06
N GLY A 374 -1.84 32.36 -12.08
CA GLY A 374 -0.64 31.64 -11.63
C GLY A 374 -0.43 31.58 -10.12
N LYS A 375 -1.41 32.02 -9.31
CA LYS A 375 -1.35 32.02 -7.84
C LYS A 375 -2.40 31.09 -7.24
N LEU A 376 -2.11 30.59 -6.05
CA LEU A 376 -3.08 29.86 -5.24
C LEU A 376 -3.94 30.87 -4.46
N VAL A 377 -5.26 30.72 -4.54
CA VAL A 377 -6.21 31.48 -3.73
C VAL A 377 -7.00 30.52 -2.85
N ILE A 378 -6.98 30.78 -1.54
CA ILE A 378 -7.75 30.03 -0.54
C ILE A 378 -9.05 30.79 -0.30
N ASP A 379 -10.13 30.39 -0.97
CA ASP A 379 -11.45 31.01 -0.80
C ASP A 379 -12.05 30.68 0.58
N LYS A 380 -11.74 29.49 1.11
CA LYS A 380 -12.16 29.04 2.42
C LYS A 380 -11.15 28.07 3.01
N GLU A 381 -10.71 28.33 4.23
CA GLU A 381 -9.80 27.43 4.94
C GLU A 381 -10.47 26.10 5.33
N GLY A 382 -9.65 25.05 5.40
CA GLY A 382 -10.05 23.72 5.85
C GLY A 382 -10.40 23.69 7.33
N LYS A 383 -11.33 22.81 7.69
CA LYS A 383 -11.83 22.70 9.07
C LYS A 383 -11.00 21.74 9.93
N VAL A 384 -10.22 20.86 9.30
CA VAL A 384 -9.47 19.82 9.98
C VAL A 384 -7.99 20.06 9.72
N ALA A 385 -7.26 20.42 10.77
CA ALA A 385 -5.82 20.54 10.72
C ALA A 385 -5.20 19.17 10.45
N LYS A 386 -4.21 19.10 9.55
CA LYS A 386 -3.44 17.86 9.31
C LYS A 386 -2.02 17.94 9.83
N ILE A 387 -1.54 19.11 10.20
CA ILE A 387 -0.29 19.30 10.93
C ILE A 387 -0.67 19.48 12.39
N VAL A 388 -0.40 18.46 13.20
CA VAL A 388 -0.97 18.29 14.53
C VAL A 388 0.13 18.03 15.57
N PRO A 389 -0.10 18.35 16.86
CA PRO A 389 0.91 18.09 17.89
C PRO A 389 1.32 16.63 17.97
N LYS A 390 0.34 15.72 17.85
CA LYS A 390 0.51 14.28 17.86
C LYS A 390 -0.50 13.66 16.90
N VAL A 391 -0.03 12.75 16.05
CA VAL A 391 -0.89 12.00 15.13
C VAL A 391 -1.78 10.99 15.87
N ASP A 392 -2.94 10.66 15.30
CA ASP A 392 -3.86 9.64 15.85
C ASP A 392 -3.14 8.30 15.95
N GLN A 393 -2.45 7.86 14.89
CA GLN A 393 -1.66 6.63 14.87
C GLN A 393 -0.33 6.83 14.13
N VAL A 394 0.79 6.37 14.72
CA VAL A 394 2.12 6.49 14.11
C VAL A 394 2.32 5.40 13.07
N SER A 395 2.07 5.68 11.79
CA SER A 395 2.34 4.76 10.67
C SER A 395 3.79 4.87 10.18
N PHE A 396 4.41 6.03 10.36
CA PHE A 396 5.83 6.30 10.12
C PHE A 396 6.37 7.16 11.27
N SER A 397 7.57 6.84 11.75
CA SER A 397 8.20 7.51 12.89
C SER A 397 9.22 8.54 12.42
N GLY A 398 8.93 9.82 12.66
CA GLY A 398 9.84 10.91 12.30
C GLY A 398 11.16 10.85 13.08
N ALA A 399 11.10 10.55 14.39
CA ALA A 399 12.30 10.38 15.23
C ALA A 399 13.24 9.28 14.71
N ARG A 400 12.69 8.16 14.22
CA ARG A 400 13.48 7.09 13.62
C ARG A 400 14.06 7.51 12.27
N ALA A 401 13.32 8.27 11.48
CA ALA A 401 13.80 8.78 10.21
C ALA A 401 14.98 9.72 10.37
N VAL A 402 14.93 10.62 11.36
CA VAL A 402 16.05 11.49 11.75
C VAL A 402 17.26 10.65 12.18
N SER A 403 17.08 9.65 13.05
CA SER A 403 18.20 8.83 13.53
C SER A 403 18.84 7.96 12.43
N GLN A 404 18.10 7.66 11.37
CA GLN A 404 18.58 6.93 10.21
C GLN A 404 19.10 7.84 9.08
N GLY A 405 18.95 9.16 9.20
CA GLY A 405 19.35 10.11 8.16
C GLY A 405 18.50 10.03 6.88
N GLN A 406 17.22 9.68 6.99
CA GLN A 406 16.31 9.68 5.84
C GLN A 406 16.00 11.12 5.36
N ASP A 407 15.96 11.34 4.05
CA ASP A 407 15.53 12.61 3.44
C ASP A 407 13.99 12.64 3.34
N VAL A 408 13.34 13.42 4.21
CA VAL A 408 11.87 13.47 4.30
C VAL A 408 11.36 14.85 3.98
N THR A 409 10.50 14.91 2.96
CA THR A 409 9.85 16.14 2.49
C THR A 409 8.34 15.97 2.50
N TYR A 410 7.60 16.99 2.95
CA TYR A 410 6.15 17.06 2.90
C TYR A 410 5.73 18.19 1.96
N VAL A 411 5.02 17.84 0.88
CA VAL A 411 4.56 18.78 -0.15
C VAL A 411 3.06 18.99 -0.01
N THR A 412 2.66 20.25 0.15
CA THR A 412 1.25 20.66 0.17
C THR A 412 0.95 21.61 -0.97
N GLU A 413 -0.31 22.06 -1.09
CA GLU A 413 -0.67 23.08 -2.05
C GLU A 413 0.00 24.44 -1.79
N ARG A 414 0.35 24.71 -0.52
CA ARG A 414 0.73 26.05 -0.05
C ARG A 414 2.19 26.17 0.36
N CYS A 415 2.82 25.07 0.76
CA CYS A 415 4.21 25.07 1.20
C CYS A 415 4.87 23.70 1.05
N VAL A 416 6.20 23.70 1.11
CA VAL A 416 7.04 22.52 1.25
C VAL A 416 7.71 22.55 2.62
N ILE A 417 7.61 21.45 3.34
CA ILE A 417 8.18 21.28 4.69
C ILE A 417 9.23 20.17 4.63
N ARG A 418 10.34 20.33 5.36
CA ARG A 418 11.35 19.28 5.56
C ARG A 418 11.41 18.85 7.01
N LEU A 419 11.66 17.56 7.23
CA LEU A 419 12.02 17.05 8.56
C LEU A 419 13.52 17.25 8.79
N THR A 420 13.88 17.88 9.90
CA THR A 420 15.26 18.09 10.35
C THR A 420 15.45 17.50 11.75
N ALA A 421 16.67 17.54 12.28
CA ALA A 421 16.93 17.11 13.65
C ALA A 421 16.26 18.02 14.69
N GLU A 422 16.04 19.29 14.34
CA GLU A 422 15.44 20.33 15.17
C GLU A 422 13.90 20.35 15.08
N GLY A 423 13.32 19.70 14.07
CA GLY A 423 11.87 19.64 13.85
C GLY A 423 11.47 19.81 12.38
N LEU A 424 10.20 20.16 12.17
CA LEU A 424 9.68 20.52 10.86
C LEU A 424 10.14 21.93 10.48
N VAL A 425 10.49 22.15 9.22
CA VAL A 425 10.94 23.45 8.70
C VAL A 425 10.25 23.74 7.37
N VAL A 426 9.53 24.86 7.27
CA VAL A 426 9.02 25.37 5.98
C VAL A 426 10.19 25.86 5.11
N THR A 427 10.29 25.31 3.90
CA THR A 427 11.39 25.60 2.95
C THR A 427 10.93 26.32 1.68
N GLU A 428 9.65 26.20 1.33
CA GLU A 428 9.05 26.87 0.17
C GLU A 428 7.63 27.30 0.49
N ILE A 429 7.17 28.39 -0.16
CA ILE A 429 5.81 28.92 -0.03
C ILE A 429 5.25 29.18 -1.43
N ALA A 430 3.98 28.80 -1.65
CA ALA A 430 3.30 29.02 -2.92
C ALA A 430 3.12 30.53 -3.21
N PRO A 431 3.26 30.97 -4.47
CA PRO A 431 3.10 32.37 -4.83
C PRO A 431 1.72 32.93 -4.44
N GLY A 432 1.72 34.09 -3.79
CA GLY A 432 0.51 34.80 -3.36
C GLY A 432 0.09 34.54 -1.90
N LEU A 433 0.78 33.63 -1.20
CA LEU A 433 0.52 33.34 0.21
C LEU A 433 1.53 34.02 1.14
N ASP A 434 1.07 34.26 2.37
CA ASP A 434 1.87 34.81 3.48
C ASP A 434 2.26 33.69 4.45
N LEU A 435 3.54 33.63 4.86
CA LEU A 435 4.06 32.59 5.74
C LEU A 435 3.28 32.50 7.06
N GLU A 436 3.08 33.64 7.70
CA GLU A 436 2.49 33.71 9.03
C GLU A 436 0.99 33.39 8.96
N ARG A 437 0.24 34.09 8.10
CA ARG A 437 -1.22 33.98 7.99
C ARG A 437 -1.69 32.65 7.40
N ASP A 438 -1.08 32.21 6.31
CA ASP A 438 -1.60 31.11 5.48
C ASP A 438 -0.92 29.77 5.76
N VAL A 439 0.22 29.76 6.46
CA VAL A 439 0.96 28.53 6.81
C VAL A 439 1.07 28.36 8.32
N LEU A 440 1.83 29.21 9.02
CA LEU A 440 2.15 28.99 10.44
C LEU A 440 0.91 29.02 11.34
N ARG A 441 0.03 30.01 11.21
CA ARG A 441 -1.23 30.09 11.98
C ARG A 441 -2.26 29.03 11.60
N GLN A 442 -2.09 28.36 10.46
CA GLN A 442 -3.00 27.32 9.98
C GLN A 442 -2.58 25.92 10.42
N ALA A 443 -1.36 25.75 10.93
CA ALA A 443 -0.90 24.52 11.54
C ALA A 443 -1.30 24.46 13.03
N ALA A 444 -1.67 23.28 13.52
CA ALA A 444 -1.92 23.07 14.95
C ALA A 444 -0.65 22.67 15.72
N ALA A 445 0.49 22.54 15.04
CA ALA A 445 1.81 22.29 15.62
C ALA A 445 2.85 23.25 15.04
N PRO A 446 3.97 23.49 15.76
CA PRO A 446 5.06 24.32 15.26
C PRO A 446 5.67 23.78 13.96
N LEU A 447 6.12 24.70 13.10
CA LEU A 447 6.72 24.49 11.78
C LEU A 447 7.93 25.40 11.55
#